data_AF-A0A915UF01-F1
#
_entry.id   AF-A0A915UF01-F1
#
_cell.length_a   1.000
_cell.length_b   1.000
_cell.length_c   1.000
_cell.angle_alpha   90.00
_cell.angle_beta   90.00
_cell.angle_gamma   90.00
#
_symmetry.space_group_name_H-M   'P 1'
#
loop_
_entity.id
_entity.type
_entity.pdbx_description
1 polymer ?
#
loop_
_entity_poly.entity_id
_entity_poly.type
_entity_poly.pdbx_seq_one_letter_code
_entity_poly.pdbx_strand_id
1 'polypeptide(L)'
;MKPSVTAVLFALAIATPAGFTDGSTGQQARPTPAAREWKAADVLPLSCVQAWVVAGRSEKVFVELLLVLGSVSLENRRLTLPDLHEVGDEAGRGIAADCAADPDALLFSVVDRQVRRLGKPSPSK
;
A
#
# COMPACT_ATOMS: atom_id res chain seq x y z
N MET A 1 36.52 33.43 6.00
CA MET A 1 37.27 33.48 4.72
C MET A 1 36.47 32.71 3.66
N LYS A 2 35.75 33.45 2.81
CA LYS A 2 35.43 33.08 1.40
C LYS A 2 36.41 33.91 0.55
N PRO A 3 36.67 33.62 -0.75
CA PRO A 3 35.91 32.77 -1.67
C PRO A 3 36.82 31.85 -2.54
N SER A 4 36.24 30.99 -3.36
CA SER A 4 36.89 30.69 -4.64
C SER A 4 35.84 30.58 -5.73
N VAL A 5 35.79 31.65 -6.52
CA VAL A 5 35.06 31.81 -7.77
C VAL A 5 36.06 31.47 -8.86
N THR A 6 35.70 30.58 -9.78
CA THR A 6 36.44 30.46 -11.05
C THR A 6 35.42 30.38 -12.17
N ALA A 7 35.36 31.48 -12.90
CA ALA A 7 34.62 31.71 -14.11
C ALA A 7 35.64 31.97 -15.22
N VAL A 8 35.51 31.29 -16.38
CA VAL A 8 35.96 31.70 -17.73
C VAL A 8 35.13 30.83 -18.71
N LEU A 9 34.09 31.36 -19.41
CA LEU A 9 34.09 32.00 -20.75
C LEU A 9 34.63 31.05 -21.86
N PHE A 10 34.12 30.87 -23.08
CA PHE A 10 33.06 31.43 -23.92
C PHE A 10 32.96 30.49 -25.15
N ALA A 11 31.78 30.26 -25.74
CA ALA A 11 31.66 29.97 -27.17
C ALA A 11 30.24 30.24 -27.67
N LEU A 12 30.13 31.24 -28.53
CA LEU A 12 28.95 31.68 -29.27
C LEU A 12 28.81 30.85 -30.56
N ALA A 13 27.65 30.26 -30.84
CA ALA A 13 27.26 29.88 -32.20
C ALA A 13 25.73 29.91 -32.33
N ILE A 14 25.28 30.63 -33.34
CA ILE A 14 23.91 31.07 -33.61
C ILE A 14 23.27 30.04 -34.55
N ALA A 15 22.10 29.52 -34.21
CA ALA A 15 21.13 28.98 -35.17
C ALA A 15 19.75 28.88 -34.51
N THR A 16 18.88 29.84 -34.83
CA THR A 16 17.44 29.78 -34.53
C THR A 16 16.70 29.04 -35.65
N PRO A 17 16.19 27.82 -35.43
CA PRO A 17 14.97 27.42 -36.09
C PRO A 17 13.79 28.04 -35.30
N ALA A 18 13.06 28.93 -35.97
CA ALA A 18 11.72 29.32 -35.55
C ALA A 18 10.81 28.08 -35.65
N GLY A 19 10.82 27.26 -34.61
CA GLY A 19 9.80 26.26 -34.33
C GLY A 19 8.88 26.83 -33.29
N PHE A 20 7.66 27.20 -33.70
CA PHE A 20 6.55 27.39 -32.76
C PHE A 20 6.28 26.05 -32.07
N THR A 21 6.91 25.81 -30.92
CA THR A 21 6.47 24.75 -30.02
C THR A 21 5.51 25.39 -29.04
N ASP A 22 4.23 25.14 -29.32
CA ASP A 22 3.11 25.34 -28.42
C ASP A 22 3.50 24.94 -27.00
N GLY A 23 3.39 25.88 -26.07
CA GLY A 23 3.67 25.68 -24.66
C GLY A 23 2.62 24.80 -23.99
N SER A 24 2.50 23.56 -24.43
CA SER A 24 1.96 22.50 -23.59
C SER A 24 3.02 22.21 -22.53
N THR A 25 2.85 22.88 -21.40
CA THR A 25 3.52 22.53 -20.14
C THR A 25 3.18 21.08 -19.88
N GLY A 26 4.05 20.18 -20.32
CA GLY A 26 3.96 18.77 -20.01
C GLY A 26 4.01 18.65 -18.50
N GLN A 27 2.84 18.50 -17.89
CA GLN A 27 2.71 17.86 -16.59
C GLN A 27 3.35 16.49 -16.75
N GLN A 28 4.64 16.41 -16.44
CA GLN A 28 5.30 15.15 -16.13
C GLN A 28 4.49 14.59 -14.97
N ALA A 29 3.55 13.71 -15.30
CA ALA A 29 2.88 12.88 -14.33
C ALA A 29 4.01 12.27 -13.49
N ARG A 30 4.08 12.65 -12.20
CA ARG A 30 4.93 11.92 -11.27
C ARG A 30 4.55 10.46 -11.45
N PRO A 31 5.51 9.55 -11.72
CA PRO A 31 5.19 8.15 -11.79
C PRO A 31 4.50 7.81 -10.48
N THR A 32 3.20 7.51 -10.56
CA THR A 32 2.47 6.95 -9.43
C THR A 32 3.25 5.71 -9.05
N PRO A 33 3.75 5.59 -7.81
CA PRO A 33 4.41 4.37 -7.39
C PRO A 33 3.49 3.22 -7.74
N ALA A 34 3.95 2.29 -8.58
CA ALA A 34 3.19 1.10 -8.89
C ALA A 34 2.78 0.47 -7.54
N ALA A 35 1.49 0.16 -7.39
CA ALA A 35 1.01 -0.52 -6.20
C ALA A 35 1.89 -1.76 -6.02
N ARG A 36 2.58 -1.84 -4.88
CA ARG A 36 3.45 -2.97 -4.59
C ARG A 36 2.56 -4.21 -4.54
N GLU A 37 2.82 -5.17 -5.41
CA GLU A 37 2.11 -6.45 -5.37
C GLU A 37 2.62 -7.24 -4.18
N TRP A 38 1.79 -7.33 -3.14
CA TRP A 38 2.08 -8.08 -1.92
C TRP A 38 1.80 -9.57 -2.12
N LYS A 39 2.79 -10.42 -1.85
CA LYS A 39 2.59 -11.87 -1.84
C LYS A 39 2.23 -12.34 -0.44
N ALA A 40 1.32 -13.30 -0.33
CA ALA A 40 0.92 -13.88 0.96
C ALA A 40 2.13 -14.35 1.79
N ALA A 41 3.12 -14.98 1.15
CA ALA A 41 4.33 -15.47 1.82
C ALA A 41 5.14 -14.37 2.53
N ASP A 42 5.09 -13.13 2.02
CA ASP A 42 5.83 -11.99 2.58
C ASP A 42 5.08 -11.34 3.76
N VAL A 43 3.75 -11.53 3.83
CA VAL A 43 2.87 -10.87 4.80
C VAL A 43 2.48 -11.78 5.96
N LEU A 44 2.33 -13.09 5.69
CA LEU A 44 1.97 -14.10 6.68
C LEU A 44 2.83 -14.09 7.95
N PRO A 45 4.16 -13.90 7.92
CA PRO A 45 4.98 -13.94 9.13
C PRO A 45 4.98 -12.63 9.93
N LEU A 46 4.34 -11.57 9.45
CA LEU A 46 4.42 -10.25 10.10
C LEU A 46 3.53 -10.18 11.34
N SER A 47 4.07 -9.64 12.43
CA SER A 47 3.28 -9.12 13.54
C SER A 47 2.54 -7.83 13.16
N CYS A 48 1.56 -7.41 13.96
CA CYS A 48 0.86 -6.13 13.76
C CYS A 48 1.84 -4.95 13.65
N VAL A 49 2.82 -4.84 14.56
CA VAL A 49 3.80 -3.76 14.55
C VAL A 49 4.73 -3.82 13.33
N GLN A 50 5.18 -5.02 12.93
CA GLN A 50 6.02 -5.19 11.75
C GLN A 50 5.27 -4.84 10.47
N ALA A 51 4.02 -5.28 10.34
CA ALA A 51 3.18 -4.95 9.21
C ALA A 51 2.93 -3.44 9.10
N TRP A 52 2.75 -2.73 10.22
CA TRP A 52 2.63 -1.27 10.22
C TRP A 52 3.91 -0.58 9.73
N VAL A 53 5.08 -1.08 10.14
CA VAL A 53 6.38 -0.57 9.67
C VAL A 53 6.60 -0.88 8.19
N VAL A 54 6.29 -2.10 7.75
CA VAL A 54 6.39 -2.55 6.34
C VAL A 54 5.45 -1.76 5.43
N ALA A 55 4.26 -1.39 5.93
CA ALA A 55 3.32 -0.51 5.27
C ALA A 55 3.81 0.95 5.18
N GLY A 56 5.00 1.28 5.71
CA GLY A 56 5.50 2.65 5.77
C GLY A 56 4.62 3.55 6.63
N ARG A 57 3.93 2.98 7.63
CA ARG A 57 2.93 3.67 8.47
C ARG A 57 1.81 4.31 7.64
N SER A 58 1.49 3.72 6.50
CA SER A 58 0.39 4.13 5.64
C SER A 58 -0.80 3.23 5.89
N GLU A 59 -1.93 3.82 6.31
CA GLU A 59 -3.19 3.09 6.46
C GLU A 59 -3.61 2.41 5.15
N LYS A 60 -3.47 3.12 4.02
CA LYS A 60 -3.77 2.57 2.70
C LYS A 60 -2.98 1.28 2.42
N VAL A 61 -1.67 1.30 2.63
CA VAL A 61 -0.81 0.13 2.39
C VAL A 61 -1.06 -0.96 3.43
N PHE A 62 -1.40 -0.57 4.67
CA PHE A 62 -1.77 -1.52 5.71
C PHE A 62 -3.04 -2.29 5.33
N VAL A 63 -4.06 -1.59 4.82
CA VAL A 63 -5.29 -2.22 4.30
C VAL A 63 -4.98 -3.19 3.15
N GLU A 64 -4.06 -2.86 2.25
CA GLU A 64 -3.62 -3.79 1.20
C GLU A 64 -3.05 -5.11 1.79
N LEU A 65 -2.26 -5.03 2.86
CA LEU A 65 -1.77 -6.21 3.58
C LEU A 65 -2.93 -7.02 4.20
N LEU A 66 -3.92 -6.34 4.80
CA LEU A 66 -5.10 -6.99 5.37
C LEU A 66 -5.93 -7.72 4.32
N LEU A 67 -6.08 -7.15 3.13
CA LEU A 67 -6.81 -7.78 2.01
C LEU A 67 -6.12 -9.04 1.52
N VAL A 68 -4.79 -9.05 1.43
CA VAL A 68 -4.01 -10.26 1.09
C VAL A 68 -4.27 -11.37 2.10
N LEU A 69 -4.15 -11.06 3.40
CA LEU A 69 -4.37 -12.03 4.47
C LEU A 69 -5.82 -12.48 4.58
N GLY A 70 -6.76 -11.56 4.35
CA GLY A 70 -8.20 -11.83 4.33
C GLY A 70 -8.57 -12.81 3.23
N SER A 71 -8.05 -12.61 2.01
CA SER A 71 -8.25 -13.54 0.90
C SER A 71 -7.73 -14.94 1.22
N VAL A 72 -6.51 -15.05 1.77
CA VAL A 72 -5.94 -16.33 2.23
C VAL A 72 -6.84 -17.01 3.26
N SER A 73 -7.35 -16.25 4.24
CA SER A 73 -8.23 -16.78 5.28
C SER A 73 -9.59 -17.25 4.73
N LEU A 74 -10.18 -16.50 3.80
CA LEU A 74 -11.47 -16.83 3.20
C LEU A 74 -11.37 -18.11 2.36
N GLU A 75 -10.34 -18.20 1.51
CA GLU A 75 -10.08 -19.36 0.65
C GLU A 75 -9.85 -20.64 1.46
N ASN A 76 -8.94 -20.59 2.43
CA ASN A 76 -8.60 -21.74 3.28
C ASN A 76 -9.80 -22.28 4.07
N ARG A 77 -10.82 -21.45 4.31
CA ARG A 77 -11.98 -21.80 5.14
C ARG A 77 -13.27 -21.97 4.36
N ARG A 78 -13.25 -21.72 3.05
CA ARG A 78 -14.46 -21.70 2.20
C ARG A 78 -15.52 -20.76 2.79
N LEU A 79 -15.08 -19.55 3.12
CA LEU A 79 -15.94 -18.47 3.62
C LEU A 79 -16.08 -17.36 2.58
N THR A 80 -17.17 -16.60 2.67
CA THR A 80 -17.43 -15.37 1.93
C THR A 80 -17.90 -14.26 2.87
N LEU A 81 -17.72 -13.00 2.48
CA LEU A 81 -18.22 -11.84 3.24
C LEU A 81 -19.55 -11.36 2.63
N PRO A 82 -20.62 -11.18 3.43
CA PRO A 82 -21.97 -10.90 2.94
C PRO A 82 -22.25 -9.47 2.47
N ASP A 83 -21.37 -8.51 2.77
CA ASP A 83 -21.35 -7.13 2.27
C ASP A 83 -19.89 -6.65 2.43
N LEU A 84 -19.33 -5.92 1.47
CA LEU A 84 -17.93 -5.51 1.50
C LEU A 84 -17.69 -4.25 2.32
N HIS A 85 -18.68 -3.34 2.42
CA HIS A 85 -18.44 -2.04 3.06
C HIS A 85 -18.61 -2.12 4.58
N GLU A 86 -19.79 -2.47 5.07
CA GLU A 86 -20.06 -2.52 6.53
C GLU A 86 -19.19 -3.57 7.24
N VAL A 87 -19.05 -4.75 6.64
CA VAL A 87 -18.22 -5.83 7.18
C VAL A 87 -16.74 -5.45 7.12
N GLY A 88 -16.32 -4.72 6.09
CA GLY A 88 -14.96 -4.20 5.98
C GLY A 88 -14.62 -3.23 7.11
N ASP A 89 -15.52 -2.28 7.39
CA ASP A 89 -15.37 -1.31 8.47
C ASP A 89 -15.35 -2.01 9.85
N GLU A 90 -16.23 -2.98 10.06
CA GLU A 90 -16.27 -3.75 11.30
C GLU A 90 -15.01 -4.61 11.48
N ALA A 91 -14.55 -5.29 10.42
CA ALA A 91 -13.31 -6.04 10.44
C ALA A 91 -12.13 -5.12 10.75
N GLY A 92 -12.03 -3.97 10.09
CA GLY A 92 -10.97 -2.98 10.29
C GLY A 92 -10.89 -2.49 11.75
N ARG A 93 -12.04 -2.14 12.35
CA ARG A 93 -12.10 -1.76 13.77
C ARG A 93 -11.69 -2.90 14.70
N GLY A 94 -12.14 -4.12 14.42
CA GLY A 94 -11.77 -5.30 15.20
C GLY A 94 -10.27 -5.60 15.13
N ILE A 95 -9.68 -5.54 13.92
CA ILE A 95 -8.24 -5.73 13.69
C ILE A 95 -7.44 -4.65 14.44
N ALA A 96 -7.86 -3.39 14.35
CA ALA A 96 -7.20 -2.29 15.04
C ALA A 96 -7.23 -2.48 16.57
N ALA A 97 -8.36 -2.90 17.13
CA ALA A 97 -8.49 -3.18 18.56
C ALA A 97 -7.62 -4.37 19.00
N ASP A 98 -7.64 -5.47 18.24
CA ASP A 98 -6.83 -6.66 18.53
C ASP A 98 -5.32 -6.33 18.45
N CYS A 99 -4.88 -5.60 17.42
CA CYS A 99 -3.48 -5.17 17.28
C CYS A 99 -3.05 -4.14 18.33
N ALA A 100 -3.98 -3.33 18.85
CA ALA A 100 -3.69 -2.41 19.95
C ALA A 100 -3.53 -3.16 21.29
N ALA A 101 -4.26 -4.25 21.48
CA ALA A 101 -4.15 -5.09 22.67
C ALA A 101 -2.86 -5.94 22.68
N ASP A 102 -2.43 -6.44 21.51
CA ASP A 102 -1.18 -7.19 21.35
C ASP A 102 -0.46 -6.79 20.04
N PRO A 103 0.46 -5.81 20.09
CA PRO A 103 1.19 -5.34 18.91
C PRO A 103 2.13 -6.38 18.30
N ASP A 104 2.56 -7.37 19.08
CA ASP A 104 3.48 -8.44 18.67
C ASP A 104 2.72 -9.67 18.13
N ALA A 105 1.38 -9.68 18.21
CA ALA A 105 0.54 -10.71 17.63
C ALA A 105 0.76 -10.84 16.12
N LEU A 106 0.77 -12.08 15.63
CA LEU A 106 0.82 -12.38 14.21
C LEU A 106 -0.42 -11.79 13.52
N LEU A 107 -0.21 -10.90 12.53
CA LEU A 107 -1.30 -10.18 11.87
C LEU A 107 -2.29 -11.14 11.20
N PHE A 108 -1.80 -12.22 10.60
CA PHE A 108 -2.67 -13.25 10.02
C PHE A 108 -3.63 -13.85 11.05
N SER A 109 -3.18 -14.09 12.28
CA SER A 109 -4.05 -14.66 13.33
C SER A 109 -5.18 -13.71 13.75
N VAL A 110 -4.88 -12.39 13.74
CA VAL A 110 -5.86 -11.34 14.03
C VAL A 110 -6.86 -11.22 12.88
N VAL A 111 -6.38 -11.17 11.64
CA VAL A 111 -7.25 -11.13 10.44
C VAL A 111 -8.13 -12.38 10.36
N ASP A 112 -7.57 -13.57 10.54
CA ASP A 112 -8.30 -14.84 10.51
C ASP A 112 -9.44 -14.89 11.53
N ARG A 113 -9.19 -14.36 12.74
CA ARG A 113 -10.21 -14.25 13.78
C ARG A 113 -11.40 -13.41 13.33
N GLN A 114 -11.15 -12.25 12.73
CA GLN A 114 -12.19 -11.35 12.26
C GLN A 114 -12.92 -11.92 11.04
N VAL A 115 -12.20 -12.55 10.11
CA VAL A 115 -12.80 -13.27 8.97
C VAL A 115 -13.71 -14.39 9.44
N ARG A 116 -13.32 -15.18 10.44
CA ARG A 116 -14.17 -16.24 11.01
C ARG A 116 -15.39 -15.70 11.74
N ARG A 117 -15.27 -14.53 12.38
CA ARG A 117 -16.37 -13.89 13.10
C ARG A 117 -17.44 -13.36 12.16
N LEU A 118 -17.02 -12.82 11.01
CA LEU A 118 -17.88 -12.07 10.08
C LEU A 118 -18.22 -12.85 8.80
N GLY A 119 -17.43 -13.85 8.46
CA GLY A 119 -17.61 -14.68 7.27
C GLY A 119 -18.78 -15.64 7.40
N LYS A 120 -19.40 -15.93 6.25
CA LYS A 120 -20.43 -16.96 6.10
C LYS A 120 -19.90 -18.09 5.23
N PRO A 121 -20.40 -19.33 5.38
CA PRO A 121 -20.04 -20.41 4.49
C PRO A 121 -20.25 -20.01 3.03
N SER A 122 -19.24 -20.23 2.19
CA SER A 122 -19.37 -20.06 0.75
C SER A 122 -20.36 -21.10 0.22
N PRO A 123 -21.28 -20.73 -0.68
CA PRO A 123 -22.16 -21.70 -1.32
C PRO A 123 -21.28 -22.74 -2.02
N SER A 124 -21.61 -24.02 -1.82
CA SER A 124 -20.93 -25.10 -2.55
C SER A 124 -21.21 -24.93 -4.04
N LYS A 125 -20.16 -24.94 -4.86
CA LYS A 125 -20.28 -24.99 -6.31
C LYS A 125 -20.86 -26.33 -6.75
#